data_AF-A0AAU5Y123-F1
#
_entry.id   AF-A0AAU5Y123-F1
#
_cell.length_a   1.000
_cell.length_b   1.000
_cell.length_c   1.000
_cell.angle_alpha   90.00
_cell.angle_beta   90.00
_cell.angle_gamma   90.00
#
_symmetry.space_group_name_H-M   'P 1'
#
loop_
_entity.id
_entity.type
_entity.pdbx_description
1 polymer ?
#
loop_
_entity_poly.entity_id
_entity_poly.type
_entity_poly.pdbx_seq_one_letter_code
_entity_poly.pdbx_strand_id
1 'polypeptide(L)'
;MAYATGVVDTLVDLGGFSDLSAPTTAGIVWEALIRHIQQPDAAFECIVDTPALANWRLRPRRSALARVRLSCFRLAPTEADLERERRVNEALDRPSS
;
A
#
# COMPACT_ATOMS: atom_id res chain seq x y z
N MET A 1 6.15 -13.32 0.27
CA MET A 1 6.98 -12.91 1.43
C MET A 1 7.81 -11.68 1.06
N ALA A 2 8.83 -11.80 0.20
CA ALA A 2 9.68 -10.67 -0.22
C ALA A 2 8.89 -9.47 -0.79
N TYR A 3 7.86 -9.72 -1.62
CA TYR A 3 7.01 -8.63 -2.13
C TYR A 3 6.27 -7.86 -1.03
N ALA A 4 5.68 -8.53 -0.04
CA ALA A 4 4.95 -7.86 1.04
C ALA A 4 5.87 -6.98 1.87
N THR A 5 7.10 -7.43 2.15
CA THR A 5 8.14 -6.61 2.78
C THR A 5 8.47 -5.38 1.94
N GLY A 6 8.77 -5.57 0.64
CA GLY A 6 9.08 -4.45 -0.25
C GLY A 6 7.94 -3.45 -0.42
N VAL A 7 6.68 -3.87 -0.33
CA VAL A 7 5.53 -2.95 -0.29
C VAL A 7 5.57 -2.09 0.98
N VAL A 8 5.78 -2.69 2.15
CA VAL A 8 5.85 -1.94 3.42
C VAL A 8 7.02 -0.95 3.40
N ASP A 9 8.19 -1.38 2.93
CA ASP A 9 9.37 -0.50 2.80
C ASP A 9 9.07 0.67 1.84
N THR A 10 8.43 0.41 0.70
CA THR A 10 8.01 1.45 -0.26
C THR A 10 7.04 2.46 0.37
N LEU A 11 6.12 2.00 1.21
CA LEU A 11 5.16 2.86 1.89
C LEU A 11 5.84 3.76 2.94
N VAL A 12 6.81 3.22 3.67
CA VAL A 12 7.63 4.00 4.61
C VAL A 12 8.45 5.04 3.85
N ASP A 13 9.25 4.60 2.89
CA ASP A 13 10.29 5.43 2.25
C ASP A 13 9.72 6.46 1.27
N LEU A 14 8.75 6.04 0.44
CA LEU A 14 8.20 6.91 -0.61
C LEU A 14 6.80 7.44 -0.26
N GLY A 15 6.02 6.66 0.47
CA GLY A 15 4.68 7.06 0.91
C GLY A 15 4.70 8.05 2.08
N GLY A 16 5.79 8.06 2.86
CA GLY A 16 5.92 8.90 4.05
C GLY A 16 5.01 8.46 5.20
N PHE A 17 4.63 7.18 5.23
CA PHE A 17 3.79 6.60 6.30
C PHE A 17 4.68 6.13 7.46
N SER A 18 5.23 7.09 8.22
CA SER A 18 6.22 6.82 9.28
C SER A 18 5.76 5.86 10.38
N ASP A 19 4.44 5.79 10.62
CA ASP A 19 3.89 4.85 11.61
C ASP A 19 4.11 3.38 11.22
N LEU A 20 4.29 3.12 9.92
CA LEU A 20 4.64 1.79 9.40
C LEU A 20 6.10 1.41 9.67
N SER A 21 6.94 2.31 10.20
CA SER A 21 8.27 1.93 10.71
C SER A 21 8.17 1.20 12.05
N ALA A 22 7.04 1.30 12.76
CA ALA A 22 6.81 0.53 13.98
C ALA A 22 6.53 -0.94 13.63
N PRO A 23 7.26 -1.92 14.21
CA PRO A 23 7.12 -3.33 13.85
C PRO A 23 5.70 -3.87 13.98
N THR A 24 4.94 -3.40 14.99
CA THR A 24 3.55 -3.82 15.20
C THR A 24 2.63 -3.35 14.07
N THR A 25 2.71 -2.07 13.69
CA THR A 25 1.89 -1.51 12.60
C THR A 25 2.29 -2.09 11.25
N ALA A 26 3.60 -2.22 11.00
CA ALA A 26 4.17 -2.87 9.83
C ALA A 26 3.65 -4.31 9.68
N GLY A 27 3.64 -5.07 10.79
CA GLY A 27 3.19 -6.45 10.84
C GLY A 27 1.74 -6.61 10.40
N ILE A 28 0.84 -5.71 10.84
CA ILE A 28 -0.58 -5.74 10.45
C ILE A 28 -0.74 -5.56 8.94
N VAL A 29 -0.07 -4.57 8.35
CA VAL A 29 -0.13 -4.33 6.90
C VAL A 29 0.50 -5.48 6.13
N TRP A 30 1.63 -6.00 6.61
CA TRP A 30 2.32 -7.13 6.01
C TRP A 30 1.47 -8.40 6.01
N GLU A 31 0.82 -8.74 7.12
CA GLU A 31 -0.07 -9.91 7.21
C GLU A 31 -1.28 -9.78 6.27
N ALA A 32 -1.87 -8.58 6.18
CA ALA A 32 -2.95 -8.30 5.24
C ALA A 32 -2.50 -8.52 3.79
N LEU A 33 -1.28 -8.08 3.43
CA LEU A 33 -0.68 -8.30 2.12
C LEU A 33 -0.44 -9.79 1.85
N ILE A 34 0.08 -10.55 2.81
CA ILE A 34 0.28 -11.99 2.66
C ILE A 34 -1.05 -12.69 2.40
N ARG A 35 -2.11 -12.33 3.13
CA ARG A 35 -3.45 -12.89 2.91
C ARG A 35 -3.96 -12.61 1.50
N HIS A 36 -3.81 -11.37 1.02
CA HIS A 36 -4.15 -11.00 -0.36
C HIS A 36 -3.36 -11.79 -1.40
N ILE A 37 -2.06 -11.98 -1.19
CA ILE A 37 -1.20 -12.75 -2.09
C ILE A 37 -1.65 -14.22 -2.16
N GLN A 38 -2.06 -14.79 -1.03
CA GLN A 38 -2.51 -16.18 -0.94
C GLN A 38 -3.95 -16.38 -1.44
N GLN A 39 -4.78 -15.34 -1.37
CA GLN A 39 -6.20 -15.37 -1.72
C GLN A 39 -6.57 -14.15 -2.58
N PRO A 40 -6.03 -14.05 -3.81
CA PRO A 40 -6.13 -12.83 -4.60
C PRO A 40 -7.55 -12.54 -5.12
N ASP A 41 -8.44 -13.53 -5.09
CA ASP A 41 -9.86 -13.38 -5.43
C ASP A 41 -10.70 -12.85 -4.25
N ALA A 42 -10.16 -12.84 -3.03
CA ALA A 42 -10.84 -12.27 -1.88
C ALA A 42 -10.84 -10.74 -1.96
N ALA A 43 -11.89 -10.11 -1.44
CA ALA A 43 -11.91 -8.67 -1.29
C ALA A 43 -10.77 -8.22 -0.38
N PHE A 44 -9.98 -7.24 -0.84
CA PHE A 44 -8.86 -6.70 -0.10
C PHE A 44 -8.91 -5.18 -0.09
N GLU A 45 -8.75 -4.62 1.11
CA GLU A 45 -8.51 -3.20 1.34
C GLU A 45 -7.74 -3.07 2.64
N CYS A 46 -6.70 -2.24 2.67
CA CYS A 46 -5.88 -2.01 3.86
C CYS A 46 -5.60 -0.52 3.99
N ILE A 47 -5.99 0.08 5.11
CA ILE A 47 -5.69 1.48 5.44
C ILE A 47 -4.23 1.56 5.91
N VAL A 48 -3.46 2.49 5.34
CA VAL A 48 -2.01 2.62 5.60
C VAL A 48 -1.62 3.94 6.28
N ASP A 49 -2.59 4.83 6.49
CA ASP A 49 -2.46 6.00 7.35
C ASP A 49 -3.28 5.82 8.64
N THR A 50 -3.46 6.90 9.41
CA THR A 50 -4.20 6.82 10.67
C THR A 50 -5.66 6.44 10.42
N PRO A 51 -6.25 5.49 11.17
CA PRO A 51 -7.64 5.06 10.98
C PRO A 51 -8.67 6.20 11.10
N ALA A 52 -8.36 7.26 11.86
CA ALA A 52 -9.21 8.44 11.98
C ALA A 52 -9.32 9.26 10.68
N LEU A 53 -8.29 9.21 9.83
CA LEU A 53 -8.26 9.90 8.54
C LEU A 53 -8.63 8.97 7.39
N ALA A 54 -8.06 7.76 7.36
CA ALA A 54 -8.29 6.74 6.34
C ALA A 54 -8.21 7.27 4.89
N ASN A 55 -7.30 8.22 4.65
CA ASN A 55 -7.13 8.86 3.35
C ASN A 55 -6.34 7.98 2.37
N TRP A 56 -5.60 7.00 2.87
CA TRP A 56 -4.69 6.21 2.04
C TRP A 56 -4.93 4.73 2.23
N ARG A 57 -5.13 4.03 1.11
CA ARG A 57 -5.50 2.61 1.12
C ARG A 57 -4.74 1.82 0.07
N LEU A 58 -4.31 0.63 0.44
CA LEU A 58 -3.90 -0.40 -0.52
C LEU A 58 -5.14 -1.11 -1.04
N ARG A 59 -5.18 -1.30 -2.36
CA ARG A 59 -6.23 -2.04 -3.06
C ARG A 59 -5.63 -2.99 -4.10
N PRO A 60 -6.36 -4.04 -4.51
CA PRO A 60 -5.92 -4.93 -5.57
C PRO A 60 -5.64 -4.17 -6.85
N ARG A 61 -4.55 -4.52 -7.52
CA ARG A 61 -4.27 -4.03 -8.85
C ARG A 61 -5.01 -4.90 -9.87
N ARG A 62 -6.03 -4.33 -10.54
CA ARG A 62 -6.88 -5.08 -11.48
C ARG A 62 -6.12 -5.74 -12.64
N SER A 63 -4.99 -5.17 -13.06
CA SER A 63 -4.18 -5.69 -14.16
C SER A 63 -3.12 -6.72 -13.73
N ALA A 64 -2.95 -6.97 -12.42
CA ALA A 64 -1.91 -7.85 -11.90
C ALA A 64 -2.37 -8.57 -10.64
N LEU A 65 -2.64 -9.87 -10.77
CA LEU A 65 -3.06 -10.72 -9.65
C LEU A 65 -2.03 -10.68 -8.51
N ALA A 66 -2.51 -10.71 -7.26
CA ALA A 66 -1.69 -10.65 -6.05
C ALA A 66 -0.80 -9.40 -5.91
N ARG A 67 -0.99 -8.37 -6.74
CA ARG A 67 -0.36 -7.05 -6.60
C ARG A 67 -1.34 -6.05 -6.03
N VAL A 68 -0.77 -5.01 -5.41
CA VAL A 68 -1.54 -3.91 -4.83
C VAL A 68 -1.14 -2.59 -5.48
N ARG A 69 -2.02 -1.61 -5.34
CA ARG A 69 -1.76 -0.20 -5.61
C ARG A 69 -2.17 0.63 -4.41
N LEU A 70 -1.48 1.74 -4.20
CA LEU A 70 -1.92 2.81 -3.30
C LEU A 70 -3.01 3.63 -3.99
N SER A 71 -4.02 4.05 -3.23
CA SER A 71 -5.05 5.00 -3.68
C SER A 71 -5.31 6.06 -2.63
N CYS A 72 -5.37 7.32 -3.05
CA CYS A 72 -5.89 8.42 -2.25
C CYS A 72 -7.43 8.39 -2.23
N PHE A 73 -8.01 8.50 -1.04
CA PHE A 73 -9.45 8.47 -0.76
C PHE A 73 -9.99 9.81 -0.25
N ARG A 74 -9.20 10.88 -0.38
CA ARG A 74 -9.67 12.24 -0.09
C ARG A 74 -10.76 12.66 -1.09
N LEU A 75 -11.76 13.41 -0.60
CA LEU A 75 -12.82 13.96 -1.44
C LEU A 75 -12.26 14.91 -2.53
N ALA A 76 -11.23 15.68 -2.17
CA ALA A 76 -10.51 16.57 -3.07
C ALA A 76 -8.99 16.33 -2.90
N PRO A 77 -8.38 15.41 -3.68
CA PRO A 77 -6.94 15.18 -3.61
C PRO A 77 -6.18 16.41 -4.12
N THR A 78 -5.10 16.75 -3.42
CA THR A 78 -4.18 17.80 -3.86
C THR A 78 -3.20 17.27 -4.91
N GLU A 79 -2.54 18.15 -5.65
CA GLU A 79 -1.43 17.76 -6.56
C GLU A 79 -0.34 16.95 -5.83
N ALA A 80 -0.06 17.30 -4.57
CA ALA A 80 0.89 16.56 -3.74
C ALA A 80 0.41 15.13 -3.41
N ASP A 81 -0.91 14.95 -3.23
CA ASP A 81 -1.50 13.62 -3.05
C ASP A 81 -1.39 12.81 -4.36
N LEU A 82 -1.74 13.40 -5.50
CA LEU A 82 -1.66 12.72 -6.80
C LEU A 82 -0.21 12.31 -7.12
N GLU A 83 0.75 13.18 -6.87
CA GLU A 83 2.18 12.90 -7.08
C GLU A 83 2.70 11.82 -6.12
N ARG A 84 2.24 11.82 -4.86
CA ARG A 84 2.56 10.74 -3.92
C ARG A 84 2.00 9.40 -4.40
N GLU A 85 0.72 9.37 -4.80
CA GLU A 85 0.07 8.17 -5.34
C GLU A 85 0.83 7.63 -6.56
N ARG A 86 1.16 8.51 -7.51
CA ARG A 86 1.92 8.17 -8.71
C ARG A 86 3.28 7.55 -8.36
N ARG A 87 4.09 8.26 -7.57
CA ARG A 87 5.46 7.85 -7.20
C ARG A 87 5.49 6.51 -6.46
N VAL A 88 4.57 6.29 -5.51
CA VAL A 88 4.47 5.01 -4.81
C VAL A 88 4.09 3.90 -5.78
N ASN A 89 3.05 4.11 -6.60
CA ASN A 89 2.60 3.08 -7.53
C ASN A 89 3.65 2.74 -8.60
N GLU A 90 4.42 3.71 -9.08
CA GLU A 90 5.55 3.45 -9.98
C GLU A 90 6.63 2.57 -9.34
N ALA A 91 6.89 2.72 -8.04
CA ALA A 91 7.82 1.86 -7.33
C ALA A 91 7.25 0.44 -7.12
N LEU A 92 5.97 0.33 -6.75
CA LEU A 92 5.27 -0.95 -6.57
C LEU A 92 5.15 -1.76 -7.87
N ASP A 93 5.22 -1.07 -9.01
CA ASP A 93 5.11 -1.65 -10.34
C ASP A 93 6.44 -2.16 -10.90
N ARG A 94 7.58 -1.77 -10.31
CA ARG A 94 8.87 -2.27 -10.76
C ARG A 94 8.99 -3.77 -10.44
N PRO A 95 9.48 -4.59 -11.39
CA PRO A 95 9.79 -5.98 -11.08
C PRO A 95 10.85 -6.02 -9.99
N SER A 96 10.58 -6.79 -8.93
CA SER A 96 11.60 -7.15 -7.94
C SER A 96 12.62 -8.02 -8.67
N SER A 97 13.79 -7.46 -9.01
CA SER A 97 14.90 -8.19 -9.62
C SER A 97 15.45 -9.29 -8.72
#